data_AF-A0A4S4HAP2-F1
#
_entry.id   AF-A0A4S4HAP2-F1
#
_cell.length_a   1.000
_cell.length_b   1.000
_cell.length_c   1.000
_cell.angle_alpha   90.00
_cell.angle_beta   90.00
_cell.angle_gamma   90.00
#
_symmetry.space_group_name_H-M   'P 1'
#
loop_
_entity.id
_entity.type
_entity.pdbx_description
1 polymer ?
#
loop_
_entity_poly.entity_id
_entity_poly.type
_entity_poly.pdbx_seq_one_letter_code
_entity_poly.pdbx_strand_id
1 'polypeptide(L)'
;MEYLTADISDIDWRSLSCSEIDALLSARIERYESAIRINGGKRPKREGHIIERIATMDNLLAADDTAQKGKSQRRIVKSGRVFHVPHRYITRHNQRKFQELRELQLMILTLDFPPCEYTSQEIKTDAGKVREIIKQHFYPWRILHHAVLRVIEPKVYGSLIPGAFACIKGRGLHYGVRTLKKMLRRHPEWKWFWKTDFKKFYQSIPHELIEAEMTALFKDRHFIRLIRIILFNYASDENIIQTLNEESERTKRNAYRCCHKSDDRQSVRQAH
;
A
#
# COMPACT_ATOMS: atom_id res chain seq x y z
N MET A 1 34.54 0.51 11.28
CA MET A 1 34.50 -0.40 10.10
C MET A 1 33.87 -1.76 10.39
N GLU A 2 33.59 -2.10 11.65
CA GLU A 2 33.09 -3.43 12.08
C GLU A 2 31.66 -3.75 11.61
N TYR A 3 30.76 -2.76 11.56
CA TYR A 3 29.35 -2.97 11.17
C TYR A 3 29.06 -2.98 9.66
N LEU A 4 30.06 -2.79 8.80
CA LEU A 4 29.82 -2.68 7.35
C LEU A 4 29.28 -3.99 6.74
N THR A 5 29.70 -5.12 7.28
CA THR A 5 29.32 -6.47 6.81
C THR A 5 28.43 -7.24 7.79
N ALA A 6 28.13 -6.66 8.95
CA ALA A 6 27.27 -7.29 9.96
C ALA A 6 25.82 -7.43 9.44
N ASP A 7 25.07 -8.39 10.00
CA ASP A 7 23.61 -8.40 9.81
C ASP A 7 23.03 -7.14 10.44
N ILE A 8 21.99 -6.60 9.82
CA ILE A 8 21.37 -5.35 10.25
C ILE A 8 20.73 -5.49 11.63
N SER A 9 20.30 -6.71 12.00
CA SER A 9 19.74 -7.02 13.33
C SER A 9 20.77 -6.99 14.46
N ASP A 10 22.05 -7.15 14.13
CA ASP A 10 23.12 -7.31 15.12
C ASP A 10 23.81 -5.99 15.43
N ILE A 11 23.49 -4.93 14.67
CA ILE A 11 24.02 -3.59 14.89
C ILE A 11 23.23 -2.93 16.01
N ASP A 12 23.95 -2.45 17.03
CA ASP A 12 23.35 -1.59 18.05
C ASP A 12 23.15 -0.17 17.52
N TRP A 13 22.05 0.03 16.80
CA TRP A 13 21.71 1.33 16.21
C TRP A 13 21.51 2.44 17.24
N ARG A 14 21.22 2.11 18.50
CA ARG A 14 20.95 3.11 19.54
C ARG A 14 22.22 3.74 20.11
N SER A 15 23.38 3.08 19.99
CA SER A 15 24.66 3.65 20.43
C SER A 15 25.33 4.55 19.38
N LEU A 16 24.84 4.55 18.13
CA LEU A 16 25.39 5.35 17.05
C LEU A 16 24.77 6.75 16.99
N SER A 17 25.58 7.76 16.68
CA SER A 17 25.11 9.10 16.36
C SER A 17 24.39 9.15 15.00
N CYS A 18 23.55 10.16 14.78
CA CYS A 18 22.82 10.33 13.51
C CYS A 18 23.75 10.34 12.28
N SER A 19 24.93 10.97 12.37
CA SER A 19 25.90 11.01 11.27
C SER A 19 26.56 9.65 11.04
N GLU A 20 26.81 8.88 12.08
CA GLU A 20 27.36 7.51 11.96
C GLU A 20 26.34 6.57 11.31
N ILE A 21 25.06 6.67 11.69
CA ILE A 21 23.97 5.92 11.06
C ILE A 21 23.92 6.24 9.57
N ASP A 22 23.87 7.53 9.19
CA ASP A 22 23.77 7.94 7.79
C ASP A 22 24.99 7.49 6.97
N ALA A 23 26.20 7.62 7.52
CA ALA A 23 27.43 7.19 6.88
C ALA A 23 27.45 5.67 6.68
N LEU A 24 27.03 4.89 7.70
CA LEU A 24 26.97 3.44 7.64
C LEU A 24 25.95 2.96 6.61
N LEU A 25 24.74 3.52 6.60
CA LEU A 25 23.71 3.20 5.60
C LEU A 25 24.21 3.50 4.19
N SER A 26 24.81 4.67 3.98
CA SER A 26 25.37 5.06 2.68
C SER A 26 26.46 4.10 2.21
N ALA A 27 27.39 3.74 3.10
CA ALA A 27 28.48 2.80 2.80
C ALA A 27 27.95 1.38 2.46
N ARG A 28 26.94 0.90 3.20
CA ARG A 28 26.31 -0.41 2.94
C ARG A 28 25.58 -0.43 1.60
N ILE A 29 24.82 0.61 1.28
CA ILE A 29 24.12 0.76 -0.01
C ILE A 29 25.13 0.82 -1.15
N GLU A 30 26.16 1.65 -1.03
CA GLU A 30 27.16 1.82 -2.08
C GLU A 30 27.96 0.53 -2.34
N ARG A 31 28.28 -0.22 -1.28
CA ARG A 31 28.88 -1.56 -1.42
C ARG A 31 27.99 -2.50 -2.24
N TYR A 32 26.69 -2.53 -1.94
CA TYR A 32 25.73 -3.37 -2.65
C TYR A 32 25.55 -2.97 -4.12
N GLU A 33 25.38 -1.67 -4.39
CA GLU A 33 25.22 -1.15 -5.74
C GLU A 33 26.52 -1.28 -6.56
N SER A 34 27.70 -1.08 -5.96
CA SER A 34 28.99 -1.36 -6.59
C SER A 34 29.13 -2.82 -7.01
N ALA A 35 28.73 -3.77 -6.16
CA ALA A 35 28.74 -5.19 -6.52
C ALA A 35 27.79 -5.50 -7.71
N ILE A 36 26.64 -4.82 -7.80
CA ILE A 36 25.74 -4.95 -8.95
C ILE A 36 26.41 -4.40 -10.22
N ARG A 37 27.06 -3.23 -10.15
CA ARG A 37 27.78 -2.63 -11.29
C ARG A 37 28.88 -3.55 -11.81
N ILE A 38 29.69 -4.13 -10.92
CA ILE A 38 30.76 -5.08 -11.27
C ILE A 38 30.19 -6.32 -11.97
N ASN A 39 29.01 -6.80 -11.57
CA ASN A 39 28.32 -7.94 -12.17
C ASN A 39 27.50 -7.56 -13.44
N GLY A 40 27.90 -6.52 -14.16
CA GLY A 40 27.25 -6.10 -15.41
C GLY A 40 25.88 -5.43 -15.23
N GLY A 41 25.58 -4.90 -14.04
CA GLY A 41 24.35 -4.15 -13.75
C GLY A 41 23.09 -5.01 -13.56
N LYS A 42 23.19 -6.34 -13.66
CA LYS A 42 22.05 -7.23 -13.50
C LYS A 42 21.66 -7.35 -12.02
N ARG A 43 20.50 -6.81 -11.66
CA ARG A 43 19.94 -6.95 -10.30
C ARG A 43 19.61 -8.43 -10.00
N PRO A 44 19.76 -8.88 -8.74
CA PRO A 44 19.44 -10.25 -8.36
C PRO A 44 17.95 -10.56 -8.48
N LYS A 45 17.61 -11.85 -8.64
CA LYS A 45 16.21 -12.32 -8.65
C LYS A 45 15.48 -11.86 -7.39
N ARG A 46 16.07 -12.14 -6.22
CA ARG A 46 15.62 -11.67 -4.91
C ARG A 46 16.48 -10.50 -4.44
N GLU A 47 15.88 -9.33 -4.29
CA GLU A 47 16.59 -8.10 -3.94
C GLU A 47 16.89 -8.03 -2.44
N GLY A 48 18.08 -7.56 -2.08
CA GLY A 48 18.51 -7.36 -0.69
C GLY A 48 18.83 -5.90 -0.41
N HIS A 49 19.28 -5.62 0.82
CA HIS A 49 19.60 -4.28 1.32
C HIS A 49 18.44 -3.29 1.14
N ILE A 50 17.23 -3.75 1.47
CA ILE A 50 15.99 -3.00 1.31
C ILE A 50 15.80 -2.09 2.51
N ILE A 51 16.04 -2.59 3.73
CA ILE A 51 15.91 -1.74 4.93
C ILE A 51 16.87 -0.55 4.87
N GLU A 52 18.12 -0.76 4.47
CA GLU A 52 19.08 0.35 4.42
C GLU A 52 18.58 1.48 3.53
N ARG A 53 18.03 1.13 2.36
CA ARG A 53 17.44 2.09 1.43
C ARG A 53 16.20 2.78 2.01
N ILE A 54 15.34 2.04 2.71
CA ILE A 54 14.13 2.59 3.34
C ILE A 54 14.51 3.61 4.42
N ALA A 55 15.51 3.28 5.24
CA ALA A 55 15.93 4.06 6.40
C ALA A 55 16.82 5.27 6.07
N THR A 56 17.19 5.49 4.80
CA THR A 56 17.93 6.72 4.42
C THR A 56 17.09 7.97 4.66
N MET A 57 17.71 9.03 5.19
CA MET A 57 17.01 10.29 5.42
C MET A 57 16.44 10.91 4.14
N ASP A 58 17.14 10.80 3.02
CA ASP A 58 16.64 11.26 1.72
C ASP A 58 15.35 10.52 1.31
N ASN A 59 15.29 9.21 1.60
CA ASN A 59 14.07 8.45 1.35
C ASN A 59 12.93 8.89 2.29
N LEU A 60 13.22 9.08 3.58
CA LEU A 60 12.24 9.47 4.59
C LEU A 60 11.69 10.88 4.36
N LEU A 61 12.53 11.84 3.98
CA LEU A 61 12.14 13.21 3.65
C LEU A 61 11.18 13.25 2.47
N ALA A 62 11.51 12.57 1.38
CA ALA A 62 10.63 12.55 0.20
C ALA A 62 9.40 11.62 0.39
N ALA A 63 9.47 10.64 1.29
CA ALA A 63 8.29 9.88 1.71
C ALA A 63 7.31 10.76 2.51
N ASP A 64 7.81 11.58 3.43
CA ASP A 64 7.02 12.57 4.16
C ASP A 64 6.34 13.57 3.21
N ASP A 65 7.09 14.14 2.27
CA ASP A 65 6.52 15.08 1.28
C ASP A 65 5.39 14.42 0.46
N THR A 66 5.59 13.15 0.07
CA THR A 66 4.56 12.36 -0.63
C THR A 66 3.36 12.08 0.27
N ALA A 67 3.58 11.82 1.56
CA ALA A 67 2.53 11.60 2.54
C ALA A 67 1.68 12.88 2.77
N GLN A 68 2.29 14.06 2.70
CA GLN A 68 1.58 15.33 2.88
C GLN A 68 0.83 15.80 1.63
N LYS A 69 1.26 15.37 0.45
CA LYS A 69 0.72 15.85 -0.83
C LYS A 69 -0.81 15.72 -0.90
N GLY A 70 -1.48 16.85 -1.13
CA GLY A 70 -2.93 16.95 -1.24
C GLY A 70 -3.71 16.75 0.07
N LYS A 71 -3.02 16.68 1.21
CA LYS A 71 -3.62 16.38 2.54
C LYS A 71 -3.21 17.35 3.63
N SER A 72 -2.40 18.35 3.30
CA SER A 72 -1.98 19.43 4.22
C SER A 72 -3.14 20.28 4.73
N GLN A 73 -4.27 20.29 4.00
CA GLN A 73 -5.49 20.99 4.39
C GLN A 73 -6.67 20.03 4.51
N ARG A 74 -7.58 20.35 5.43
CA ARG A 74 -8.89 19.70 5.56
C ARG A 74 -9.99 20.67 5.14
N ARG A 75 -10.97 20.14 4.42
CA ARG A 75 -12.19 20.86 4.07
C ARG A 75 -13.17 20.81 5.24
N ILE A 76 -13.66 21.96 5.68
CA ILE A 76 -14.67 22.09 6.73
C ILE A 76 -15.84 22.88 6.15
N VAL A 77 -17.06 22.45 6.44
CA VAL A 77 -18.26 23.24 6.15
C VAL A 77 -18.77 23.83 7.46
N LYS A 78 -18.84 25.16 7.54
CA LYS A 78 -19.38 25.88 8.70
C LYS A 78 -20.33 26.95 8.19
N SER A 79 -21.56 26.97 8.72
CA SER A 79 -22.62 27.92 8.32
C SER A 79 -22.84 27.98 6.79
N GLY A 80 -22.88 26.81 6.14
CA GLY A 80 -23.08 26.70 4.68
C GLY A 80 -21.89 27.10 3.81
N ARG A 81 -20.76 27.55 4.39
CA ARG A 81 -19.55 27.94 3.66
C ARG A 81 -18.46 26.90 3.80
N VAL A 82 -17.68 26.72 2.73
CA VAL A 82 -16.54 25.80 2.68
C VAL A 82 -15.26 26.54 3.05
N PHE A 83 -14.56 26.02 4.05
CA PHE A 83 -13.25 26.50 4.50
C PHE A 83 -12.19 25.42 4.29
N HIS A 84 -11.00 25.84 3.89
CA HIS A 84 -9.82 24.99 3.87
C HIS A 84 -8.93 25.40 5.03
N VAL A 85 -8.76 24.53 6.02
CA VAL A 85 -7.92 24.81 7.19
C VAL A 85 -6.73 23.84 7.24
N PRO A 86 -5.59 24.26 7.81
CA PRO A 86 -4.45 23.38 8.00
C PRO A 86 -4.82 22.11 8.78
N HIS A 87 -4.25 20.99 8.37
CA HIS A 87 -4.44 19.72 9.05
C HIS A 87 -3.55 19.67 10.30
N ARG A 88 -4.16 19.82 11.49
CA ARG A 88 -3.46 19.96 12.79
C ARG A 88 -2.32 18.96 13.00
N TYR A 89 -2.53 17.68 12.69
CA TYR A 89 -1.51 16.64 12.88
C TYR A 89 -0.30 16.82 11.96
N ILE A 90 -0.52 17.25 10.72
CA ILE A 90 0.56 17.50 9.75
C ILE A 90 1.29 18.79 10.12
N THR A 91 0.55 19.83 10.52
CA THR A 91 1.14 21.07 11.01
C THR A 91 2.04 20.83 12.22
N ARG A 92 1.61 19.99 13.18
CA ARG A 92 2.43 19.62 14.35
C ARG A 92 3.67 18.81 13.94
N HIS A 93 3.52 17.81 13.07
CA HIS A 93 4.66 17.06 12.53
C HIS A 93 5.69 17.99 11.88
N ASN A 94 5.24 18.94 11.05
CA ASN A 94 6.13 19.86 10.34
C ASN A 94 6.98 20.73 11.27
N GLN A 95 6.52 21.01 12.50
CA GLN A 95 7.32 21.73 13.50
C GLN A 95 8.48 20.90 14.05
N ARG A 96 8.40 19.57 13.97
CA ARG A 96 9.37 18.60 14.52
C ARG A 96 9.87 17.61 13.47
N LYS A 97 9.69 17.92 12.18
CA LYS A 97 9.91 17.01 11.05
C LYS A 97 11.24 16.26 11.14
N PHE A 98 12.34 16.97 11.31
CA PHE A 98 13.66 16.34 11.38
C PHE A 98 13.81 15.38 12.56
N GLN A 99 13.33 15.76 13.74
CA GLN A 99 13.38 14.90 14.92
C GLN A 99 12.53 13.64 14.72
N GLU A 100 11.27 13.80 14.32
CA GLU A 100 10.36 12.67 14.10
C GLU A 100 10.86 11.75 12.98
N LEU A 101 11.48 12.27 11.92
CA LEU A 101 12.08 11.42 10.87
C LEU A 101 13.34 10.68 11.35
N ARG A 102 14.13 11.24 12.27
CA ARG A 102 15.25 10.54 12.91
C ARG A 102 14.79 9.43 13.84
N GLU A 103 13.74 9.71 14.62
CA GLU A 103 13.08 8.69 15.44
C GLU A 103 12.55 7.56 14.55
N LEU A 104 11.87 7.89 13.44
CA LEU A 104 11.38 6.91 12.47
C LEU A 104 12.52 6.11 11.83
N GLN A 105 13.64 6.75 11.47
CA GLN A 105 14.85 6.05 10.97
C GLN A 105 15.28 4.98 11.97
N LEU A 106 15.37 5.33 13.26
CA LEU A 106 15.75 4.39 14.30
C LEU A 106 14.70 3.28 14.48
N MET A 107 13.39 3.60 14.49
CA MET A 107 12.31 2.61 14.56
C MET A 107 12.38 1.60 13.41
N ILE A 108 12.69 2.04 12.19
CA ILE A 108 12.84 1.15 11.03
C ILE A 108 14.04 0.22 11.20
N LEU A 109 15.16 0.72 11.72
CA LEU A 109 16.39 -0.05 11.90
C LEU A 109 16.29 -1.03 13.06
N THR A 110 15.59 -0.69 14.13
CA THR A 110 15.40 -1.55 15.31
C THR A 110 14.15 -2.41 15.24
N LEU A 111 13.23 -2.13 14.31
CA LEU A 111 11.87 -2.68 14.23
C LEU A 111 11.03 -2.44 15.49
N ASP A 112 11.39 -1.44 16.28
CA ASP A 112 10.71 -1.06 17.50
C ASP A 112 9.75 0.10 17.21
N PHE A 113 8.48 -0.25 16.97
CA PHE A 113 7.42 0.70 16.66
C PHE A 113 6.42 0.77 17.82
N PRO A 114 5.78 1.93 18.05
CA PRO A 114 4.62 2.00 18.94
C PRO A 114 3.51 1.07 18.44
N PRO A 115 2.52 0.72 19.28
CA PRO A 115 1.35 -0.04 18.81
C PRO A 115 0.65 0.65 17.63
N CYS A 116 0.17 -0.16 16.67
CA CYS A 116 -0.53 0.37 15.50
C CYS A 116 -1.98 0.73 15.87
N GLU A 117 -2.22 2.02 16.14
CA GLU A 117 -3.55 2.54 16.39
C GLU A 117 -4.30 2.92 15.10
N TYR A 118 -5.60 2.70 15.14
CA TYR A 118 -6.50 2.89 14.00
C TYR A 118 -7.67 3.80 14.35
N THR A 119 -8.08 4.61 13.38
CA THR A 119 -9.30 5.42 13.47
C THR A 119 -10.27 5.00 12.36
N SER A 120 -11.52 4.68 12.72
CA SER A 120 -12.56 4.39 11.73
C SER A 120 -13.23 5.69 11.28
N GLN A 121 -13.59 5.75 10.00
CA GLN A 121 -14.43 6.81 9.47
C GLN A 121 -15.34 6.25 8.39
N GLU A 122 -16.63 6.56 8.47
CA GLU A 122 -17.55 6.30 7.38
C GLU A 122 -17.48 7.40 6.32
N ILE A 123 -17.41 6.98 5.06
CA ILE A 123 -17.49 7.87 3.90
C ILE A 123 -18.57 7.36 2.97
N LYS A 124 -19.50 8.24 2.62
CA LYS A 124 -20.47 8.01 1.55
C LYS A 124 -19.81 8.37 0.21
N THR A 125 -19.70 7.39 -0.67
CA THR A 125 -19.21 7.59 -2.04
C THR A 125 -20.23 8.37 -2.89
N ASP A 126 -19.80 8.94 -4.00
CA ASP A 126 -20.67 9.67 -4.94
C ASP A 126 -21.84 8.82 -5.46
N ALA A 127 -21.62 7.50 -5.58
CA ALA A 127 -22.64 6.51 -5.93
C ALA A 127 -23.58 6.14 -4.77
N GLY A 128 -23.52 6.85 -3.64
CA GLY A 128 -24.36 6.66 -2.46
C GLY A 128 -23.95 5.51 -1.53
N LYS A 129 -22.93 4.72 -1.89
CA LYS A 129 -22.46 3.58 -1.08
C LYS A 129 -21.63 4.07 0.11
N VAL A 130 -22.02 3.67 1.32
CA VAL A 130 -21.26 3.93 2.55
C VAL A 130 -20.10 2.94 2.64
N ARG A 131 -18.92 3.44 2.98
CA ARG A 131 -17.69 2.67 3.16
C ARG A 131 -17.10 3.04 4.51
N GLU A 132 -16.83 2.03 5.32
CA GLU A 132 -15.93 2.19 6.47
C GLU A 132 -14.49 2.27 5.96
N ILE A 133 -13.77 3.29 6.42
CA ILE A 133 -12.35 3.48 6.13
C ILE A 133 -11.60 3.46 7.45
N ILE A 134 -10.71 2.50 7.58
CA ILE A 134 -9.77 2.41 8.70
C ILE A 134 -8.52 3.20 8.32
N LYS A 135 -8.16 4.18 9.15
CA LYS A 135 -7.06 5.11 8.92
C LYS A 135 -6.01 4.96 10.00
N GLN A 136 -4.76 4.79 9.58
CA GLN A 136 -3.61 4.93 10.48
C GLN A 136 -3.26 6.41 10.70
N HIS A 137 -2.61 6.66 11.83
CA HIS A 137 -2.06 7.98 12.14
C HIS A 137 -1.03 8.43 11.09
N PHE A 138 -0.90 9.75 10.95
CA PHE A 138 0.02 10.34 9.99
C PHE A 138 1.48 9.97 10.28
N TYR A 139 1.93 10.22 11.51
CA TYR A 139 3.23 9.78 12.02
C TYR A 139 3.00 8.65 13.04
N PRO A 140 3.84 7.60 13.08
CA PRO A 140 4.93 7.28 12.13
C PRO A 140 4.45 6.54 10.86
N TRP A 141 3.28 5.90 10.95
CA TRP A 141 2.84 4.85 10.03
C TRP A 141 2.66 5.27 8.58
N ARG A 142 2.01 6.41 8.34
CA ARG A 142 1.73 6.83 6.97
C ARG A 142 2.98 7.22 6.21
N ILE A 143 3.94 7.85 6.90
CA ILE A 143 5.27 8.17 6.33
C ILE A 143 6.02 6.87 6.04
N LEU A 144 6.02 5.92 6.98
CA LEU A 144 6.62 4.59 6.81
C LEU A 144 6.10 3.86 5.56
N HIS A 145 4.78 3.85 5.33
CA HIS A 145 4.20 3.23 4.15
C HIS A 145 4.72 3.84 2.85
N HIS A 146 4.82 5.17 2.79
CA HIS A 146 5.39 5.86 1.63
C HIS A 146 6.89 5.57 1.49
N ALA A 147 7.64 5.49 2.59
CA ALA A 147 9.07 5.17 2.58
C ALA A 147 9.35 3.76 2.04
N VAL A 148 8.55 2.78 2.46
CA VAL A 148 8.61 1.40 1.97
C VAL A 148 8.27 1.35 0.49
N LEU A 149 7.11 1.89 0.08
CA LEU A 149 6.64 1.83 -1.29
C LEU A 149 7.63 2.45 -2.28
N ARG A 150 8.23 3.61 -1.94
CA ARG A 150 9.23 4.25 -2.81
C ARG A 150 10.42 3.36 -3.16
N VAL A 151 10.82 2.48 -2.24
CA VAL A 151 11.98 1.59 -2.41
C VAL A 151 11.59 0.32 -3.18
N ILE A 152 10.44 -0.28 -2.85
CA ILE A 152 10.04 -1.59 -3.38
C ILE A 152 9.22 -1.52 -4.66
N GLU A 153 8.57 -0.38 -4.94
CA GLU A 153 7.66 -0.18 -6.07
C GLU A 153 8.25 -0.65 -7.41
N PRO A 154 9.50 -0.30 -7.79
CA PRO A 154 10.05 -0.74 -9.08
C PRO A 154 10.13 -2.27 -9.21
N LYS A 155 10.49 -2.96 -8.11
CA LYS A 155 10.63 -4.42 -8.09
C LYS A 155 9.28 -5.11 -8.10
N VAL A 156 8.35 -4.64 -7.27
CA VAL A 156 6.98 -5.19 -7.19
C VAL A 156 6.23 -4.94 -8.49
N TYR A 157 6.22 -3.72 -9.02
CA TYR A 157 5.47 -3.42 -10.25
C TYR A 157 6.07 -4.08 -11.49
N GLY A 158 7.37 -4.38 -11.47
CA GLY A 158 8.04 -5.18 -12.49
C GLY A 158 7.63 -6.65 -12.49
N SER A 159 7.19 -7.21 -11.35
CA SER A 159 6.71 -8.60 -11.29
C SER A 159 5.24 -8.77 -11.64
N LEU A 160 4.44 -7.69 -11.58
CA LEU A 160 3.02 -7.74 -11.88
C LEU A 160 2.74 -8.00 -13.36
N ILE A 161 1.73 -8.84 -13.61
CA ILE A 161 1.25 -9.13 -14.96
C ILE A 161 0.83 -7.85 -15.71
N PRO A 162 0.93 -7.81 -17.05
CA PRO A 162 0.55 -6.62 -17.84
C PRO A 162 -0.92 -6.20 -17.69
N GLY A 163 -1.77 -7.13 -17.28
CA GLY A 163 -3.20 -6.92 -17.01
C GLY A 163 -3.49 -6.23 -15.67
N ALA A 164 -2.49 -6.02 -14.80
CA ALA A 164 -2.66 -5.26 -13.58
C ALA A 164 -2.62 -3.76 -13.87
N PHE A 165 -3.70 -3.05 -13.52
CA PHE A 165 -3.89 -1.62 -13.79
C PHE A 165 -4.20 -0.77 -12.55
N ALA A 166 -4.83 -1.35 -11.52
CA ALA A 166 -5.25 -0.57 -10.35
C ALA A 166 -4.05 -0.03 -9.57
N CYS A 167 -4.10 1.26 -9.22
CA CYS A 167 -3.11 1.95 -8.37
C CYS A 167 -1.65 1.92 -8.88
N ILE A 168 -1.41 1.57 -10.14
CA ILE A 168 -0.08 1.58 -10.76
C ILE A 168 0.07 2.81 -11.63
N LYS A 169 1.14 3.58 -11.41
CA LYS A 169 1.43 4.79 -12.18
C LYS A 169 1.53 4.47 -13.67
N GLY A 170 0.79 5.20 -14.50
CA GLY A 170 0.74 5.00 -15.95
C GLY A 170 -0.18 3.88 -16.45
N ARG A 171 -0.72 3.03 -15.56
CA ARG A 171 -1.61 1.91 -15.93
C ARG A 171 -3.06 2.11 -15.49
N GLY A 172 -3.63 3.31 -15.51
CA GLY A 172 -5.00 3.56 -15.04
C GLY A 172 -6.15 3.01 -15.91
N LEU A 173 -7.37 3.48 -15.67
CA LEU A 173 -8.59 3.05 -16.39
C LEU A 173 -8.43 3.08 -17.93
N HIS A 174 -7.90 4.17 -18.48
CA HIS A 174 -7.69 4.30 -19.91
C HIS A 174 -6.70 3.27 -20.47
N TYR A 175 -5.69 2.88 -19.69
CA TYR A 175 -4.76 1.81 -20.08
C TYR A 175 -5.52 0.48 -20.19
N GLY A 176 -6.33 0.13 -19.19
CA GLY A 176 -7.17 -1.07 -19.22
C GLY A 176 -8.12 -1.12 -20.42
N VAL A 177 -8.82 -0.01 -20.70
CA VAL A 177 -9.73 0.09 -21.87
C VAL A 177 -8.98 -0.12 -23.19
N ARG A 178 -7.80 0.50 -23.36
CA ARG A 178 -7.00 0.31 -24.58
C ARG A 178 -6.51 -1.12 -24.74
N THR A 179 -6.05 -1.74 -23.65
CA THR A 179 -5.61 -3.15 -23.65
C THR A 179 -6.76 -4.08 -24.02
N LEU A 180 -7.94 -3.90 -23.43
CA LEU A 180 -9.14 -4.67 -23.76
C LEU A 180 -9.54 -4.51 -25.23
N LYS A 181 -9.60 -3.27 -25.75
CA LYS A 181 -9.89 -3.01 -27.17
C LYS A 181 -8.88 -3.67 -28.11
N LYS A 182 -7.61 -3.74 -27.72
CA LYS A 182 -6.58 -4.44 -28.50
C LYS A 182 -6.81 -5.96 -28.49
N MET A 183 -7.16 -6.54 -27.34
CA MET A 183 -7.46 -7.97 -27.22
C MET A 183 -8.69 -8.36 -28.04
N LEU A 184 -9.78 -7.60 -27.94
CA LEU A 184 -11.02 -7.88 -28.71
C LEU A 184 -10.83 -7.76 -30.23
N ARG A 185 -9.99 -6.82 -30.70
CA ARG A 185 -9.66 -6.73 -32.13
C ARG A 185 -8.81 -7.91 -32.62
N ARG A 186 -7.95 -8.44 -31.77
CA ARG A 186 -7.10 -9.59 -32.09
C ARG A 186 -7.87 -10.91 -32.02
N HIS A 187 -8.91 -10.95 -31.20
CA HIS A 187 -9.74 -12.12 -30.91
C HIS A 187 -11.23 -11.80 -31.08
N PRO A 188 -11.71 -11.58 -32.32
CA PRO A 188 -13.12 -11.28 -32.59
C PRO A 188 -14.07 -12.42 -32.21
N GLU A 189 -13.56 -13.63 -32.04
CA GLU A 189 -14.29 -14.81 -31.55
C GLU A 189 -14.66 -14.73 -30.07
N TRP A 190 -14.02 -13.87 -29.27
CA TRP A 190 -14.32 -13.71 -27.86
C TRP A 190 -15.61 -12.91 -27.66
N LYS A 191 -16.72 -13.62 -27.50
CA LYS A 191 -18.07 -13.06 -27.33
C LYS A 191 -18.54 -12.98 -25.88
N TRP A 192 -17.82 -13.60 -24.97
CA TRP A 192 -18.19 -13.72 -23.56
C TRP A 192 -17.14 -13.07 -22.67
N PHE A 193 -17.59 -12.46 -21.57
CA PHE A 193 -16.70 -11.94 -20.54
C PHE A 193 -17.04 -12.57 -19.20
N TRP A 194 -16.02 -12.91 -18.42
CA TRP A 194 -16.19 -13.31 -17.04
C TRP A 194 -16.04 -12.08 -16.15
N LYS A 195 -17.10 -11.75 -15.41
CA LYS A 195 -17.08 -10.72 -14.39
C LYS A 195 -16.98 -11.37 -13.01
N THR A 196 -15.96 -10.99 -12.27
CA THR A 196 -15.74 -11.40 -10.87
C THR A 196 -15.40 -10.18 -10.02
N ASP A 197 -15.70 -10.25 -8.72
CA ASP A 197 -15.38 -9.23 -7.73
C ASP A 197 -15.11 -9.89 -6.38
N PHE A 198 -14.13 -9.38 -5.63
CA PHE A 198 -13.75 -9.92 -4.32
C PHE A 198 -14.37 -9.08 -3.20
N LYS A 199 -15.13 -9.72 -2.31
CA LYS A 199 -15.68 -9.05 -1.13
C LYS A 199 -14.60 -8.91 -0.05
N LYS A 200 -14.59 -7.75 0.62
CA LYS A 200 -13.67 -7.42 1.72
C LYS A 200 -12.20 -7.80 1.41
N PHE A 201 -11.74 -7.50 0.19
CA PHE A 201 -10.46 -7.97 -0.35
C PHE A 201 -9.30 -7.86 0.64
N TYR A 202 -9.06 -6.69 1.23
CA TYR A 202 -7.94 -6.51 2.16
C TYR A 202 -8.06 -7.42 3.40
N GLN A 203 -9.25 -7.55 3.99
CA GLN A 203 -9.47 -8.38 5.16
C GLN A 203 -9.45 -9.88 4.85
N SER A 204 -9.69 -10.27 3.59
CA SER A 204 -9.82 -11.67 3.19
C SER A 204 -8.57 -12.28 2.56
N ILE A 205 -7.50 -11.50 2.36
CA ILE A 205 -6.23 -12.03 1.85
C ILE A 205 -5.48 -12.75 2.99
N PRO A 206 -5.13 -14.04 2.81
CA PRO A 206 -4.29 -14.76 3.76
C PRO A 206 -2.90 -14.11 3.89
N HIS A 207 -2.47 -13.87 5.13
CA HIS A 207 -1.16 -13.27 5.43
C HIS A 207 -0.01 -14.12 4.87
N GLU A 208 -0.12 -15.45 4.91
CA GLU A 208 0.88 -16.38 4.39
C GLU A 208 1.18 -16.17 2.90
N LEU A 209 0.16 -15.84 2.10
CA LEU A 209 0.34 -15.55 0.68
C LEU A 209 1.11 -14.25 0.47
N ILE A 210 0.83 -13.22 1.27
CA ILE A 210 1.56 -11.95 1.21
C ILE A 210 3.04 -12.19 1.60
N GLU A 211 3.29 -12.96 2.66
CA GLU A 211 4.66 -13.27 3.09
C GLU A 211 5.42 -14.09 2.04
N ALA A 212 4.77 -15.06 1.40
CA ALA A 212 5.35 -15.86 0.31
C ALA A 212 5.72 -15.00 -0.91
N GLU A 213 4.82 -14.11 -1.36
CA GLU A 213 5.09 -13.23 -2.49
C GLU A 213 6.22 -12.24 -2.18
N MET A 214 6.26 -11.68 -0.97
CA MET A 214 7.33 -10.77 -0.55
C MET A 214 8.68 -11.48 -0.45
N THR A 215 8.72 -12.69 0.11
CA THR A 215 9.96 -13.49 0.20
C THR A 215 10.45 -13.99 -1.16
N ALA A 216 9.55 -14.17 -2.14
CA ALA A 216 9.91 -14.50 -3.52
C ALA A 216 10.61 -13.33 -4.25
N LEU A 217 10.32 -12.08 -3.86
CA LEU A 217 10.92 -10.87 -4.44
C LEU A 217 12.12 -10.34 -3.65
N PHE A 218 12.14 -10.55 -2.34
CA PHE A 218 13.13 -9.97 -1.43
C PHE A 218 13.81 -11.05 -0.57
N LYS A 219 15.12 -10.92 -0.38
CA LYS A 219 15.92 -11.79 0.50
C LYS A 219 16.30 -11.15 1.84
N ASP A 220 15.99 -9.87 2.00
CA ASP A 220 16.25 -9.10 3.21
C ASP A 220 15.29 -9.52 4.33
N ARG A 221 15.80 -10.25 5.32
CA ARG A 221 14.99 -10.80 6.43
C ARG A 221 14.41 -9.72 7.33
N HIS A 222 15.16 -8.64 7.55
CA HIS A 222 14.74 -7.54 8.41
C HIS A 222 13.61 -6.75 7.74
N PHE A 223 13.68 -6.59 6.43
CA PHE A 223 12.56 -6.07 5.63
C PHE A 223 11.31 -6.95 5.71
N ILE A 224 11.44 -8.27 5.61
CA ILE A 224 10.27 -9.16 5.74
C ILE A 224 9.63 -9.03 7.13
N ARG A 225 10.43 -8.89 8.20
CA ARG A 225 9.91 -8.61 9.56
C ARG A 225 9.17 -7.27 9.62
N LEU A 226 9.73 -6.22 9.00
CA LEU A 226 9.05 -4.91 8.90
C LEU A 226 7.68 -5.03 8.22
N ILE A 227 7.60 -5.79 7.13
CA ILE A 227 6.33 -6.02 6.42
C ILE A 227 5.30 -6.71 7.31
N ARG A 228 5.71 -7.68 8.14
CA ARG A 228 4.82 -8.35 9.11
C ARG A 228 4.24 -7.34 10.11
N ILE A 229 5.06 -6.44 10.63
CA ILE A 229 4.63 -5.37 11.56
C ILE A 229 3.61 -4.44 10.88
N ILE A 230 3.88 -4.07 9.63
CA ILE A 230 3.06 -3.11 8.87
C ILE A 230 1.71 -3.72 8.43
N LEU A 231 1.71 -4.96 7.93
CA LEU A 231 0.55 -5.55 7.26
C LEU A 231 -0.25 -6.50 8.15
N PHE A 232 0.36 -7.26 9.06
CA PHE A 232 -0.32 -8.35 9.76
C PHE A 232 -0.90 -7.94 11.12
N ASN A 233 -1.31 -6.68 11.22
CA ASN A 233 -1.86 -6.07 12.44
C ASN A 233 -3.40 -6.03 12.45
N TYR A 234 -4.07 -6.64 11.46
CA TYR A 234 -5.51 -6.86 11.47
C TYR A 234 -5.84 -8.34 11.59
N ALA A 235 -6.93 -8.61 12.29
CA ALA A 235 -7.53 -9.94 12.42
C ALA A 235 -8.00 -10.46 11.06
N SER A 236 -7.34 -11.48 10.52
CA SER A 236 -7.81 -12.29 9.38
C SER A 236 -8.54 -13.55 9.90
N ASP A 237 -9.34 -13.39 10.95
CA ASP A 237 -9.80 -14.48 11.83
C ASP A 237 -11.07 -15.16 11.30
N GLU A 238 -11.53 -16.23 11.96
CA GLU A 238 -12.78 -16.95 11.66
C GLU A 238 -13.99 -16.01 11.46
N ASN A 239 -14.02 -14.86 12.14
CA ASN A 239 -15.04 -13.82 11.97
C ASN A 239 -15.16 -13.29 10.53
N ILE A 240 -14.03 -13.16 9.79
CA ILE A 240 -14.09 -12.77 8.37
C ILE A 240 -14.67 -13.90 7.54
N ILE A 241 -14.30 -15.15 7.82
CA ILE A 241 -14.78 -16.34 7.12
C ILE A 241 -16.30 -16.46 7.33
N GLN A 242 -16.77 -16.31 8.56
CA GLN A 242 -18.19 -16.29 8.89
C GLN A 242 -18.91 -15.16 8.16
N THR A 243 -18.38 -13.94 8.18
CA THR A 243 -19.00 -12.82 7.43
C THR A 243 -19.07 -13.11 5.93
N LEU A 244 -18.02 -13.70 5.35
CA LEU A 244 -17.99 -14.07 3.93
C LEU A 244 -19.00 -15.17 3.61
N ASN A 245 -19.15 -16.17 4.49
CA ASN A 245 -20.15 -17.23 4.37
C ASN A 245 -21.58 -16.68 4.44
N GLU A 246 -21.87 -15.84 5.43
CA GLU A 246 -23.17 -15.18 5.58
C GLU A 246 -23.53 -14.32 4.36
N GLU A 247 -22.56 -13.57 3.83
CA GLU A 247 -22.71 -12.78 2.61
C GLU A 247 -22.86 -13.64 1.35
N SER A 248 -22.21 -14.82 1.30
CA SER A 248 -22.39 -15.80 0.22
C SER A 248 -23.83 -16.33 0.24
N GLU A 249 -24.31 -16.77 1.40
CA GLU A 249 -25.69 -17.24 1.59
C GLU A 249 -26.72 -16.14 1.33
N ARG A 250 -26.44 -14.89 1.71
CA ARG A 250 -27.27 -13.73 1.34
C ARG A 250 -27.31 -13.51 -0.16
N THR A 251 -26.19 -13.68 -0.85
CA THR A 251 -26.10 -13.52 -2.32
C THR A 251 -26.87 -14.64 -3.01
N LYS A 252 -26.77 -15.89 -2.55
CA LYS A 252 -27.60 -17.02 -3.02
C LYS A 252 -29.09 -16.70 -2.85
N ARG A 253 -29.50 -16.25 -1.65
CA ARG A 253 -30.89 -15.82 -1.38
C ARG A 253 -31.37 -14.68 -2.31
N ASN A 254 -30.50 -13.71 -2.62
CA ASN A 254 -30.83 -12.58 -3.50
C ASN A 254 -30.75 -12.90 -5.00
N ALA A 255 -29.99 -13.91 -5.41
CA ALA A 255 -29.93 -14.37 -6.80
C ALA A 255 -31.33 -14.79 -7.27
N TYR A 256 -32.08 -15.52 -6.43
CA TYR A 256 -33.48 -15.86 -6.68
C TYR A 256 -34.42 -14.64 -6.81
N ARG A 257 -34.08 -13.50 -6.19
CA ARG A 257 -34.84 -12.24 -6.30
C ARG A 257 -34.55 -11.47 -7.59
N CYS A 258 -33.32 -11.53 -8.13
CA CYS A 258 -32.99 -10.87 -9.39
C CYS A 258 -33.59 -11.57 -10.62
N CYS A 259 -33.92 -12.86 -10.50
CA CYS A 259 -34.70 -13.60 -11.50
C CYS A 259 -36.19 -13.17 -11.55
N HIS A 260 -36.64 -12.39 -10.56
CA HIS A 260 -37.99 -11.81 -10.46
C HIS A 260 -37.89 -10.27 -10.47
N LYS A 261 -37.29 -9.70 -11.52
CA LYS A 261 -37.67 -8.34 -11.91
C LYS A 261 -38.88 -8.48 -12.81
N SER A 262 -40.05 -8.03 -12.36
CA SER A 262 -41.20 -7.84 -13.22
C SER A 262 -40.76 -7.04 -14.44
N ASP A 263 -41.20 -7.49 -15.61
CA ASP A 263 -40.90 -6.89 -16.90
C ASP A 263 -41.71 -5.60 -17.08
N ASP A 264 -41.56 -4.63 -16.17
CA ASP A 264 -42.28 -3.34 -16.20
C ASP A 264 -41.67 -2.36 -17.23
N ARG A 265 -41.09 -2.89 -18.31
CA ARG A 265 -40.62 -2.11 -19.47
C ARG A 265 -41.40 -2.38 -20.75
N GLN A 266 -42.46 -3.20 -20.71
CA GLN A 266 -43.37 -3.37 -21.85
C GLN A 266 -44.63 -2.48 -21.83
N SER A 267 -44.96 -1.79 -20.73
CA SER A 267 -46.22 -1.03 -20.64
C SER A 267 -46.17 0.44 -21.13
N VAL A 268 -45.01 0.98 -21.51
CA VAL A 268 -44.88 2.41 -21.90
C VAL A 268 -44.77 2.61 -23.42
N ARG A 269 -45.10 1.60 -24.24
CA ARG A 269 -45.07 1.71 -25.71
C ARG A 269 -46.42 1.51 -26.42
N GLN A 270 -47.54 1.51 -25.69
CA GLN A 270 -48.89 1.44 -26.27
C GLN A 270 -49.79 2.65 -25.95
N ALA A 271 -49.18 3.79 -25.63
CA ALA A 271 -49.91 5.05 -25.49
C ALA A 271 -49.18 6.14 -26.29
N HIS A 272 -49.25 6.04 -27.62
CA HIS A 272 -49.18 7.15 -28.58
C HIS A 272 -49.67 6.65 -29.95
#